data_AF-A0A6A4SL13-F1
#
_entry.id   AF-A0A6A4SL13-F1
#
_cell.length_a   1.000
_cell.length_b   1.000
_cell.length_c   1.000
_cell.angle_alpha   90.00
_cell.angle_beta   90.00
_cell.angle_gamma   90.00
#
_symmetry.space_group_name_H-M   'P 1'
#
loop_
_entity.id
_entity.type
_entity.pdbx_description
1 polymer ?
#
loop_
_entity_poly.entity_id
_entity_poly.type
_entity_poly.pdbx_seq_one_letter_code
_entity_poly.pdbx_strand_id
1 'polypeptide(L)' 'DVFPEDFSILATVKPKKGSQSFLLSVYNEQGIQQLGVEVGRSPVFLYEDHTGKPSPEDYPLFRGVNLADG' A
#
# COMPACT_ATOMS: atom_id res chain seq x y z
N ASP A 1 16.70 13.47 6.54
CA ASP A 1 16.17 13.35 5.17
C ASP A 1 14.66 13.32 5.18
N VAL A 2 14.05 13.97 4.20
CA VAL A 2 12.60 13.93 3.97
C VAL A 2 12.33 12.78 2.99
N PHE A 3 11.21 12.07 3.17
CA PHE A 3 10.78 11.05 2.21
C PHE A 3 10.57 11.68 0.81
N PRO A 4 10.94 11.01 -0.29
CA PRO A 4 10.85 11.63 -1.62
C PRO A 4 9.42 11.93 -2.04
N GLU A 5 9.22 13.06 -2.72
CA GLU A 5 7.93 13.44 -3.32
C GLU A 5 7.54 12.45 -4.43
N ASP A 6 8.50 12.12 -5.30
CA ASP A 6 8.33 11.15 -6.39
C ASP A 6 9.13 9.87 -6.14
N PHE A 7 8.47 8.72 -6.22
CA PHE A 7 9.11 7.41 -6.11
C PHE A 7 8.31 6.35 -6.87
N SER A 8 8.91 5.17 -7.04
CA SER A 8 8.26 3.99 -7.63
C SER A 8 8.52 2.75 -6.81
N ILE A 9 7.51 1.89 -6.66
CA ILE A 9 7.64 0.55 -6.12
C ILE A 9 7.41 -0.44 -7.25
N LEU A 10 8.38 -1.31 -7.50
CA LEU A 10 8.26 -2.41 -8.44
C LEU A 10 8.48 -3.73 -7.72
N ALA A 11 7.55 -4.67 -7.88
CA ALA A 11 7.64 -6.00 -7.30
C ALA A 11 7.08 -7.06 -8.27
N THR A 12 7.66 -8.25 -8.24
CA THR A 12 7.11 -9.45 -8.87
C THR A 12 6.77 -10.44 -7.76
N VAL A 13 5.50 -10.82 -7.64
CA VAL A 13 5.00 -11.65 -6.54
C VAL A 13 4.06 -12.73 -7.08
N LYS A 14 3.96 -13.85 -6.36
CA LYS A 14 2.94 -14.87 -6.56
C LYS A 14 2.17 -15.09 -5.25
N PRO A 15 1.15 -14.27 -4.95
CA PRO A 15 0.38 -14.42 -3.73
C PRO A 15 -0.41 -15.73 -3.72
N LYS A 16 -0.69 -16.25 -2.53
CA LYS A 16 -1.55 -17.42 -2.40
C LYS A 16 -2.95 -17.04 -2.90
N LYS A 17 -3.59 -17.90 -3.69
CA LYS A 17 -4.94 -17.65 -4.19
C LYS A 17 -5.89 -17.28 -3.03
N GLY A 18 -6.54 -16.12 -3.16
CA GLY A 18 -7.48 -15.57 -2.18
C GLY A 18 -6.84 -14.95 -0.93
N SER A 19 -5.51 -14.86 -0.83
CA SER A 19 -4.86 -14.16 0.28
C SER A 19 -5.03 -12.65 0.16
N GLN A 20 -5.11 -12.00 1.31
CA GLN A 20 -5.06 -10.55 1.43
C GLN A 20 -4.02 -10.20 2.49
N SER A 21 -3.01 -9.40 2.12
CA SER A 21 -1.87 -9.11 2.98
C SER A 21 -1.10 -7.89 2.49
N PHE A 22 -0.40 -7.22 3.41
CA PHE A 22 0.60 -6.23 3.03
C PHE A 22 1.84 -6.90 2.44
N LEU A 23 2.26 -6.41 1.27
CA LEU A 23 3.57 -6.70 0.68
C LEU A 23 4.66 -5.84 1.31
N LEU A 24 4.35 -4.57 1.57
CA LEU A 24 5.26 -3.59 2.15
C LEU A 24 4.50 -2.72 3.14
N SER A 25 5.11 -2.43 4.28
CA SER A 25 4.66 -1.41 5.23
C SER A 25 5.86 -0.61 5.74
N VAL A 26 5.75 0.71 5.72
CA VAL A 26 6.75 1.62 6.30
C VAL A 26 6.11 2.36 7.46
N TYR A 27 6.80 2.40 8.59
CA TYR A 27 6.33 3.02 9.82
C TYR A 27 7.28 4.15 10.23
N ASN A 28 6.73 5.21 10.84
CA ASN A 28 7.55 6.21 11.51
C ASN A 28 8.02 5.72 12.90
N GLU A 29 8.79 6.56 13.60
CA GLU A 29 9.37 6.22 14.92
C GLU A 29 8.31 5.97 16.00
N GLN A 30 7.11 6.52 15.84
CA GLN A 30 5.96 6.32 16.72
C GLN A 30 5.16 5.05 16.38
N GLY A 31 5.55 4.29 15.35
CA GLY A 31 4.87 3.08 14.91
C GLY A 31 3.63 3.32 14.05
N ILE A 32 3.43 4.54 13.53
CA ILE A 32 2.32 4.87 12.62
C ILE A 32 2.73 4.49 11.20
N GLN A 33 1.86 3.78 10.49
CA GLN A 33 2.09 3.39 9.10
C GLN A 33 1.99 4.60 8.17
N GLN A 34 3.07 4.94 7.49
CA GLN A 34 3.16 6.08 6.56
C GLN A 34 3.02 5.65 5.10
N LEU A 35 3.36 4.40 4.79
CA LEU A 35 3.25 3.80 3.46
C LEU A 35 2.82 2.34 3.58
N GLY A 36 1.98 1.88 2.65
CA GLY A 36 1.52 0.50 2.59
C GLY A 36 1.19 0.05 1.18
N VAL A 37 1.63 -1.15 0.80
CA VAL A 37 1.21 -1.80 -0.44
C VAL A 37 0.51 -3.09 -0.08
N GLU A 38 -0.77 -3.20 -0.40
CA GLU A 38 -1.53 -4.42 -0.22
C GLU A 38 -1.54 -5.29 -1.47
N VAL A 39 -1.54 -6.61 -1.29
CA VAL A 39 -1.83 -7.60 -2.33
C VAL A 39 -3.11 -8.35 -1.98
N GLY A 40 -3.96 -8.54 -2.97
CA GLY A 40 -5.28 -9.12 -2.79
C GLY A 40 -6.23 -8.76 -3.94
N ARG A 41 -7.53 -8.89 -3.69
CA ARG A 41 -8.57 -8.35 -4.57
C ARG A 41 -8.80 -6.89 -4.24
N SER A 42 -8.84 -6.04 -5.26
CA SER A 42 -8.92 -4.59 -5.15
C SER A 42 -7.86 -4.06 -4.17
N PRO A 43 -6.56 -4.25 -4.48
CA PRO A 43 -5.49 -3.86 -3.57
C PRO A 43 -5.55 -2.36 -3.27
N VAL A 44 -5.07 -1.99 -2.09
CA VAL A 44 -4.96 -0.61 -1.62
C VAL A 44 -3.50 -0.17 -1.65
N PHE A 45 -3.27 1.07 -2.05
CA PHE A 45 -2.01 1.76 -1.80
C PHE A 45 -2.23 2.83 -0.73
N LEU A 46 -1.64 2.62 0.44
CA LEU A 46 -1.78 3.50 1.59
C LEU A 46 -0.60 4.45 1.61
N TYR A 47 -0.86 5.74 1.76
CA TYR A 47 0.18 6.73 2.01
C TYR A 47 -0.41 7.88 2.82
N GLU A 48 0.45 8.52 3.62
CA GLU A 48 0.13 9.75 4.32
C GLU A 48 1.17 10.81 3.93
N ASP A 49 0.72 11.94 3.41
CA ASP A 49 1.58 13.09 3.14
C ASP A 49 1.84 13.90 4.42
N HIS A 50 2.67 14.94 4.30
CA HIS A 50 3.01 15.82 5.42
C HIS A 50 1.80 16.56 6.06
N THR A 51 0.63 16.53 5.43
CA THR A 51 -0.62 17.12 5.93
C THR A 51 -1.55 16.08 6.58
N GLY A 52 -1.16 14.81 6.61
CA GLY A 52 -2.00 13.73 7.14
C GLY A 52 -3.03 13.20 6.14
N LYS A 53 -2.82 13.40 4.83
CA LYS A 53 -3.77 13.03 3.77
C LYS A 53 -3.19 12.02 2.79
N PRO A 54 -4.03 11.26 2.08
CA PRO A 54 -5.49 11.11 2.26
C PRO A 54 -5.86 10.40 3.57
N SER A 55 -7.11 10.56 4.03
CA SER A 55 -7.62 9.76 5.14
C SER A 55 -7.86 8.30 4.69
N PRO A 56 -7.99 7.34 5.62
CA PRO A 56 -8.10 5.93 5.25
C PRO A 56 -9.21 5.57 4.27
N GLU A 57 -10.35 6.26 4.33
CA GLU A 57 -11.47 6.12 3.40
C GLU A 57 -11.17 6.59 1.98
N ASP A 58 -10.17 7.47 1.83
CA ASP A 58 -9.75 8.09 0.58
C ASP A 58 -8.48 7.45 0.00
N TYR A 59 -7.98 6.36 0.60
CA TYR A 59 -6.83 5.64 0.04
C TYR A 59 -7.11 5.15 -1.39
N PRO A 60 -6.14 5.30 -2.32
CA PRO A 60 -6.23 4.74 -3.65
C PRO A 60 -6.58 3.25 -3.64
N LEU A 61 -7.75 2.94 -4.21
CA LEU A 61 -8.24 1.59 -4.37
C LEU A 61 -8.19 1.19 -5.85
N PHE A 62 -7.42 0.16 -6.18
CA PHE A 62 -7.32 -0.36 -7.54
C PHE A 62 -8.49 -1.32 -7.84
N ARG A 63 -9.69 -0.76 -8.02
CA ARG A 63 -10.92 -1.54 -8.26
C ARG A 63 -10.80 -2.41 -9.51
N GLY A 64 -11.30 -3.65 -9.41
CA GLY A 64 -11.32 -4.61 -10.52
C GLY A 64 -10.00 -5.33 -10.76
N VAL A 65 -8.94 -4.99 -10.01
CA VAL A 65 -7.67 -5.73 -10.02
C VAL A 65 -7.73 -6.87 -8.99
N ASN A 66 -7.20 -8.04 -9.32
CA ASN A 66 -7.00 -9.12 -8.37
C ASN A 66 -5.58 -9.65 -8.49
N LEU A 67 -4.73 -9.37 -7.50
CA LEU A 67 -3.34 -9.82 -7.44
C LEU A 67 -3.19 -11.19 -6.78
N ALA A 68 -4.25 -11.74 -6.19
CA ALA A 68 -4.23 -13.00 -5.45
C ALA A 68 -5.07 -14.08 -6.14
N ASP A 69 -4.81 -14.35 -7.42
CA ASP A 69 -5.53 -15.34 -8.24
C ASP A 69 -4.82 -16.70 -8.36
N GLY A 70 -3.52 -16.79 -8.10
CA GLY A 70 -2.77 -18.06 -7.88
C GLY A 70 -1.57 -18.26 -8.80
#